data_AF-A0A9X4NVA7-F1
#
_entry.id   AF-A0A9X4NVA7-F1
#
_cell.length_a   1.000
_cell.length_b   1.000
_cell.length_c   1.000
_cell.angle_alpha   90.00
_cell.angle_beta   90.00
_cell.angle_gamma   90.00
#
_symmetry.space_group_name_H-M   'P 1'
#
loop_
_entity.id
_entity.type
_entity.pdbx_description
1 polymer ?
#
loop_
_entity_poly.entity_id
_entity_poly.type
_entity_poly.pdbx_seq_one_letter_code
_entity_poly.pdbx_strand_id
1 'polypeptide(L)' 'MDDNDRRRTAYVLETSQTGQPTQWVNPDTRNQYTVTPTRTYESAGAPCREYTMRAVVGGRPDDVYGRACRQPDGSWQVVN' A
#
# COMPACT_ATOMS: atom_id res chain seq x y z
N MET A 1 -0.35 -4.02 11.26
CA MET A 1 0.21 -2.90 10.48
C MET A 1 0.21 -1.68 11.37
N ASP A 2 1.37 -1.10 11.62
CA ASP A 2 1.51 0.13 12.40
C ASP A 2 1.61 1.37 11.51
N ASP A 3 1.92 2.53 12.10
CA ASP A 3 2.03 3.79 11.38
C ASP A 3 3.25 3.86 10.45
N ASN A 4 4.36 3.18 10.76
CA ASN A 4 5.52 3.12 9.86
C ASN A 4 5.14 2.36 8.59
N ASP A 5 4.46 1.23 8.76
CA ASP A 5 3.99 0.41 7.64
C ASP A 5 3.00 1.17 6.77
N ARG A 6 2.03 1.89 7.37
CA ARG A 6 1.05 2.70 6.63
C ARG A 6 1.73 3.80 5.80
N ARG A 7 2.72 4.49 6.35
CA ARG A 7 3.51 5.50 5.63
C ARG A 7 4.29 4.90 4.48
N ARG A 8 4.90 3.72 4.67
CA ARG A 8 5.58 2.99 3.59
C ARG A 8 4.62 2.60 2.49
N THR A 9 3.44 2.08 2.81
CA THR A 9 2.41 1.78 1.80
C THR A 9 2.01 3.03 1.02
N ALA A 10 1.74 4.16 1.69
CA ALA A 10 1.45 5.42 1.00
C ALA A 10 2.61 5.84 0.07
N TYR A 11 3.85 5.67 0.51
CA TYR A 11 5.03 5.92 -0.32
C TYR A 11 5.08 5.02 -1.55
N VAL A 12 4.77 3.72 -1.43
CA VAL A 12 4.65 2.81 -2.60
C VAL A 12 3.56 3.30 -3.55
N LEU A 13 2.41 3.71 -3.04
CA LEU A 13 1.31 4.22 -3.86
C LEU A 13 1.64 5.54 -4.55
N GLU A 14 2.52 6.37 -3.99
CA GLU A 14 2.99 7.60 -4.64
C GLU A 14 4.07 7.33 -5.69
N THR A 15 5.00 6.41 -5.43
CA THR A 15 6.26 6.34 -6.19
C THR A 15 6.41 5.11 -7.07
N SER A 16 5.79 3.98 -6.71
CA SER A 16 5.94 2.74 -7.48
C SER A 16 5.08 2.75 -8.74
N GLN A 17 5.54 2.07 -9.79
CA GLN A 17 4.76 1.86 -10.99
C GLN A 17 3.77 0.70 -10.78
N THR A 18 2.67 0.73 -11.53
CA THR A 18 1.73 -0.41 -11.58
C THR A 18 2.47 -1.69 -11.98
N GLY A 19 2.26 -2.77 -11.23
CA GLY A 19 2.90 -4.07 -11.41
C GLY A 19 4.27 -4.21 -10.73
N GLN A 20 4.84 -3.13 -10.18
CA GLN A 20 6.13 -3.20 -9.50
C GLN A 20 5.95 -3.37 -7.98
N PRO A 21 6.37 -4.53 -7.41
CA PRO A 21 6.28 -4.76 -5.98
C PRO A 21 7.35 -3.96 -5.23
N THR A 22 7.00 -3.46 -4.04
CA THR A 22 7.96 -2.93 -3.06
C THR A 22 7.83 -3.73 -1.77
N GLN A 23 8.97 -4.14 -1.20
CA GLN A 23 9.02 -4.96 0.01
C GLN A 23 9.81 -4.25 1.11
N TRP A 24 9.37 -4.45 2.36
CA TRP A 24 10.15 -4.08 3.54
C TRP A 24 9.93 -5.04 4.70
N VAL A 25 10.86 -4.99 5.65
CA VAL A 25 10.73 -5.58 6.98
C VAL A 25 10.61 -4.43 7.98
N ASN A 26 9.58 -4.46 8.80
CA ASN A 26 9.39 -3.51 9.88
C ASN A 26 10.44 -3.80 10.99
N PRO A 27 11.32 -2.85 11.33
CA PRO A 27 12.38 -3.09 12.31
C PRO A 27 11.86 -3.27 13.74
N ASP A 28 10.70 -2.67 14.07
CA ASP A 28 10.12 -2.66 15.40
C ASP A 28 9.31 -3.93 15.67
N THR A 29 8.53 -4.38 14.68
CA THR A 29 7.62 -5.53 14.82
C THR A 29 8.13 -6.81 14.17
N ARG A 30 9.17 -6.72 13.32
CA ARG A 30 9.71 -7.82 12.47
C ARG A 30 8.71 -8.37 11.44
N ASN A 31 7.56 -7.72 11.27
CA ASN A 31 6.60 -8.04 10.22
C ASN A 31 7.20 -7.73 8.84
N GLN A 32 6.82 -8.51 7.84
CA GLN A 32 7.26 -8.29 6.46
C GLN A 32 6.07 -7.90 5.62
N TYR A 33 6.26 -6.95 4.70
CA TYR A 33 5.21 -6.47 3.83
C TYR A 33 5.74 -6.39 2.40
N THR A 34 4.94 -6.86 1.45
CA THR A 34 5.14 -6.66 0.02
C THR A 34 3.88 -6.00 -0.52
N VAL A 35 4.00 -4.82 -1.11
CA VAL A 35 2.89 -4.09 -1.72
C VAL A 35 3.12 -3.95 -3.20
N THR A 36 2.10 -4.29 -3.99
CA THR A 36 2.12 -4.21 -5.46
C THR A 36 0.92 -3.42 -5.93
N PRO A 37 1.08 -2.19 -6.46
CA PRO A 37 0.00 -1.50 -7.14
C PRO A 37 -0.44 -2.30 -8.37
N THR A 38 -1.72 -2.59 -8.53
CA THR A 38 -2.26 -3.42 -9.61
C THR A 38 -2.98 -2.62 -10.68
N ARG A 39 -3.51 -1.44 -10.32
CA ARG A 39 -4.22 -0.56 -11.25
C ARG A 39 -4.09 0.89 -10.81
N THR A 40 -3.97 1.79 -11.78
CA THR A 40 -4.11 3.25 -11.56
C THR A 40 -5.25 3.76 -12.45
N TYR A 41 -6.15 4.55 -11.90
CA TYR A 41 -7.29 5.14 -12.62
C TYR A 41 -7.74 6.42 -11.93
N GLU A 42 -8.54 7.25 -12.60
CA GLU A 42 -9.12 8.45 -11.97
C GLU A 42 -10.55 8.17 -11.48
N SER A 43 -10.89 8.73 -10.32
CA SER A 43 -12.24 8.68 -9.76
C SER A 43 -12.52 9.99 -9.01
N ALA A 44 -13.69 10.58 -9.25
CA ALA A 44 -14.10 11.85 -8.62
C ALA A 44 -13.04 12.98 -8.72
N GLY A 45 -12.26 13.01 -9.81
CA GLY A 45 -11.20 14.01 -10.04
C GLY A 45 -9.90 13.74 -9.28
N ALA A 46 -9.74 12.57 -8.66
CA ALA A 46 -8.54 12.17 -7.95
C ALA A 46 -7.95 10.86 -8.53
N PRO A 47 -6.61 10.69 -8.54
CA PRO A 47 -6.01 9.43 -8.92
C PRO A 47 -6.22 8.41 -7.81
N CYS A 48 -6.75 7.24 -8.18
CA CYS A 48 -6.96 6.09 -7.33
C CYS A 48 -6.08 4.93 -7.80
N ARG A 49 -5.64 4.13 -6.83
CA ARG A 49 -4.84 2.93 -7.05
C ARG A 49 -5.42 1.74 -6.33
N GLU A 50 -5.51 0.64 -7.06
CA GLU A 50 -5.73 -0.69 -6.49
C GLU A 50 -4.35 -1.30 -6.21
N TYR A 51 -4.25 -2.10 -5.17
CA TYR A 51 -3.01 -2.77 -4.80
C TYR A 51 -3.29 -4.09 -4.10
N THR A 52 -2.35 -5.02 -4.22
CA THR A 52 -2.26 -6.18 -3.34
C THR A 52 -1.16 -5.98 -2.31
N MET A 53 -1.36 -6.55 -1.13
CA MET A 53 -0.41 -6.52 -0.03
C MET A 53 -0.28 -7.92 0.54
N ARG A 54 0.93 -8.47 0.52
CA ARG A 54 1.27 -9.67 1.27
C ARG A 54 1.93 -9.25 2.57
N ALA A 55 1.31 -9.56 3.70
CA ALA A 55 1.84 -9.31 5.04
C ALA A 55 2.25 -10.64 5.69
N VAL A 56 3.43 -10.70 6.29
CA VAL A 56 3.85 -11.83 7.13
C VAL A 56 3.93 -11.32 8.56
N VAL A 57 2.91 -11.66 9.36
CA VAL A 57 2.75 -11.20 10.75
C VAL A 57 2.78 -12.41 11.68
N GLY A 58 3.70 -12.42 12.64
CA GLY A 58 3.88 -13.58 13.53
C GLY A 58 4.19 -14.88 12.78
N GLY A 59 4.88 -14.80 11.64
CA GLY A 59 5.23 -15.94 10.78
C GLY A 59 4.08 -16.47 9.90
N ARG A 60 2.90 -15.85 9.93
CA ARG A 60 1.76 -16.25 9.10
C ARG A 60 1.59 -15.27 7.93
N PRO A 61 1.57 -15.76 6.68
CA PRO A 61 1.27 -14.93 5.54
C PRO A 61 -0.23 -14.61 5.49
N ASP A 62 -0.55 -13.39 5.12
CA ASP A 62 -1.90 -12.87 4.86
C ASP A 62 -1.85 -12.02 3.58
N ASP A 63 -2.78 -12.26 2.67
CA ASP A 63 -2.86 -11.56 1.38
C ASP A 63 -4.10 -10.67 1.37
N VAL A 64 -3.86 -9.36 1.25
CA VAL A 64 -4.88 -8.32 1.33
C VAL A 64 -4.97 -7.61 -0.01
N TYR A 65 -6.19 -7.34 -0.46
CA TYR A 65 -6.46 -6.43 -1.55
C TYR A 65 -6.95 -5.09 -0.99
N GLY A 66 -6.47 -3.99 -1.55
CA GLY A 66 -6.84 -2.66 -1.14
C GLY A 66 -7.00 -1.71 -2.30
N ARG A 67 -7.73 -0.63 -2.03
CA ARG A 67 -7.92 0.48 -2.95
C ARG A 67 -7.74 1.76 -2.17
N ALA A 68 -7.00 2.71 -2.73
CA ALA A 68 -6.76 4.00 -2.13
C ALA A 68 -6.82 5.11 -3.16
N CYS A 69 -7.30 6.28 -2.77
CA CYS A 69 -7.33 7.47 -3.62
C CYS A 69 -6.47 8.58 -3.00
N ARG A 70 -5.70 9.25 -3.86
CA ARG A 70 -4.85 10.37 -3.48
C ARG A 70 -5.70 11.59 -3.19
N GLN A 71 -5.45 12.23 -2.06
CA GLN A 71 -6.13 13.44 -1.63
C GLN A 71 -5.38 14.68 -2.14
N PRO A 72 -6.03 15.87 -2.16
CA PRO A 72 -5.39 17.12 -2.55
C PRO A 72 -4.17 17.49 -1.70
N ASP A 73 -4.14 17.08 -0.43
CA ASP A 73 -3.01 17.28 0.49
C ASP A 73 -1.84 16.30 0.26
N GLY A 74 -1.97 15.39 -0.72
CA GLY A 74 -0.97 14.39 -1.08
C GLY A 74 -1.06 13.09 -0.26
N SER A 75 -1.97 12.99 0.71
CA SER A 75 -2.20 11.75 1.45
C SER A 75 -2.92 10.71 0.59
N TRP A 76 -2.68 9.43 0.87
CA TRP A 76 -3.43 8.33 0.25
C TRP A 76 -4.46 7.80 1.26
N GLN A 77 -5.74 7.92 0.91
CA GLN A 77 -6.83 7.43 1.75
C GLN A 77 -7.37 6.12 1.20
N VAL A 78 -7.43 5.08 2.04
CA VAL A 78 -8.06 3.81 1.70
C VAL A 78 -9.56 4.04 1.51
N VAL A 79 -10.09 3.56 0.39
CA VAL A 79 -11.51 3.63 0.04
C VAL A 79 -12.07 2.22 -0.12
N ASN A 80 -13.13 1.93 0.61
CA ASN A 80 -13.76 0.60 0.64
C ASN A 80 -14.69 0.40 -0.55
#